data_AF-A0A3B8P194-F1
#
_entry.id   AF-A0A3B8P194-F1
#
_cell.length_a   1.000
_cell.length_b   1.000
_cell.length_c   1.000
_cell.angle_alpha   90.00
_cell.angle_beta   90.00
_cell.angle_gamma   90.00
#
_symmetry.space_group_name_H-M   'P 1'
#
loop_
_entity.id
_entity.type
_entity.pdbx_description
1 polymer ?
#
loop_
_entity_poly.entity_id
_entity_poly.type
_entity_poly.pdbx_seq_one_letter_code
_entity_poly.pdbx_strand_id
1 'polypeptide(L)' 'VANVERKFPTEWMNDAHNGVTEQAIRYLRPLIQGEVSVPKQNGLPAHMVL' A
#
# COMPACT_ATOMS: atom_id res chain seq x y z
N VAL A 1 -17.88 -0.70 11.02
CA VAL A 1 -17.46 -0.68 12.44
C VAL A 1 -16.57 0.54 12.64
N ALA A 2 -16.95 1.49 13.50
CA ALA A 2 -16.29 2.81 13.59
C ALA A 2 -15.28 2.93 14.75
N ASN A 3 -15.05 1.84 15.49
CA ASN A 3 -14.40 1.86 16.80
C ASN A 3 -13.20 0.88 16.87
N VAL A 4 -12.77 0.34 15.72
CA VAL A 4 -11.74 -0.69 15.64
C VAL A 4 -10.60 -0.18 14.77
N GLU A 5 -9.46 0.07 15.42
CA GLU A 5 -8.20 0.35 14.76
C GLU A 5 -7.51 -0.96 14.35
N ARG A 6 -6.83 -0.96 13.20
CA ARG A 6 -6.00 -2.08 12.78
C ARG A 6 -4.54 -1.72 12.99
N LYS A 7 -3.97 -2.19 14.11
CA LYS A 7 -2.56 -1.99 14.43
C LYS A 7 -1.68 -2.81 13.48
N PHE A 8 -0.46 -2.33 13.27
CA PHE A 8 0.55 -3.11 12.58
C PHE A 8 0.99 -4.28 13.49
N PRO A 9 0.92 -5.54 13.02
CA PRO A 9 1.26 -6.68 13.87
C PRO A 9 2.76 -6.70 14.21
N THR A 10 3.09 -7.08 15.45
CA THR A 10 4.50 -7.12 15.90
C THR A 10 5.24 -8.30 15.27
N GLU A 11 4.54 -9.40 15.01
CA GLU A 11 5.03 -10.57 14.28
C GLU A 11 5.39 -10.27 12.81
N TRP A 12 4.99 -9.11 12.30
CA TRP A 12 5.35 -8.65 10.96
C TRP A 12 6.64 -7.85 10.93
N MET A 13 7.25 -7.54 12.08
CA MET A 13 8.55 -6.90 12.17
C MET A 13 9.68 -7.94 12.27
N ASN A 14 10.84 -7.65 11.69
CA ASN A 14 12.03 -8.45 11.89
C ASN A 14 12.62 -8.25 13.30
N ASP A 15 13.56 -9.11 13.71
CA ASP A 15 14.16 -9.05 15.05
C ASP A 15 14.82 -7.69 15.37
N ALA A 16 15.41 -7.05 14.36
CA ALA A 16 16.03 -5.73 14.47
C ALA A 16 15.02 -4.57 14.47
N HIS A 17 13.72 -4.84 14.31
CA HIS A 17 12.62 -3.87 14.28
C HIS A 17 12.83 -2.73 13.27
N ASN A 18 13.53 -3.00 12.16
CA ASN A 18 13.84 -2.03 11.11
C ASN A 18 13.35 -2.49 9.73
N GLY A 19 12.65 -3.61 9.66
CA GLY A 19 12.12 -4.20 8.45
C GLY A 19 10.93 -5.09 8.74
N VAL A 20 10.36 -5.64 7.66
CA VAL A 20 9.19 -6.51 7.74
C VAL A 20 9.53 -7.96 7.42
N THR A 21 8.76 -8.90 7.96
CA THR A 21 8.91 -10.33 7.68
C THR A 21 8.33 -10.71 6.32
N GLU A 22 8.72 -11.89 5.80
CA GLU A 22 8.16 -12.45 4.56
C GLU A 22 6.64 -12.65 4.60
N GLN A 23 6.10 -12.92 5.79
CA GLN A 23 4.65 -13.01 6.00
C GLN A 23 3.96 -11.67 5.68
N ALA A 24 4.52 -10.57 6.16
CA ALA A 24 4.01 -9.23 5.89
C ALA A 24 4.11 -8.90 4.40
N ILE A 25 5.23 -9.22 3.76
CA ILE A 25 5.42 -9.01 2.31
C ILE A 25 4.36 -9.78 1.51
N ARG A 26 4.09 -11.05 1.85
CA ARG A 26 3.07 -11.86 1.18
C ARG A 26 1.67 -11.26 1.30
N TYR A 27 1.36 -10.62 2.44
CA TYR A 27 0.10 -9.93 2.64
C TYR A 27 0.02 -8.60 1.88
N LEU A 28 1.08 -7.80 1.91
CA LEU A 28 1.09 -6.43 1.36
C LEU A 28 1.27 -6.40 -0.16
N ARG A 29 2.07 -7.32 -0.73
CA ARG A 29 2.38 -7.36 -2.17
C ARG A 29 1.14 -7.35 -3.08
N PRO A 30 0.10 -8.20 -2.86
CA PRO A 30 -1.10 -8.15 -3.71
C PRO A 30 -1.88 -6.84 -3.57
N LEU A 31 -1.74 -6.10 -2.46
CA LEU A 31 -2.48 -4.84 -2.24
C LEU A 31 -1.97 -3.69 -3.11
N ILE A 32 -0.70 -3.73 -3.51
CA ILE A 32 -0.06 -2.74 -4.38
C ILE A 32 0.11 -3.26 -5.82
N GLN A 33 -0.37 -4.47 -6.10
CA GLN A 33 -0.21 -5.10 -7.40
C GLN A 33 -1.17 -4.46 -8.40
N GLY A 34 -0.61 -3.86 -9.45
CA GLY A 34 -1.37 -3.25 -10.53
C GLY A 34 -0.77 -1.92 -10.95
N GLU A 35 -1.03 -1.54 -12.21
CA GLU A 35 -0.66 -0.21 -12.72
C GLU A 35 -1.94 0.59 -12.98
N VAL A 36 -1.94 1.85 -12.58
CA VAL A 36 -3.05 2.76 -12.84
C VAL A 36 -2.70 3.59 -14.07
N SER A 37 -3.50 3.49 -15.12
CA SER A 37 -3.41 4.41 -16.25
C SER A 37 -4.00 5.75 -15.85
N VAL A 38 -3.15 6.76 -15.70
CA VAL A 38 -3.58 8.14 -15.41
C VAL A 38 -3.79 8.86 -16.75
N PRO A 39 -4.99 9.42 -17.02
CA PRO A 39 -5.23 10.19 -18.23
C PRO A 39 -4.25 11.38 -18.30
N LYS A 40 -3.72 11.66 -19.48
CA LYS A 40 -2.76 12.76 -19.71
C LYS A 40 -3.33 13.75 -20.71
N GLN A 41 -3.19 15.04 -20.43
CA GLN A 41 -3.48 16.13 -21.37
C GLN A 41 -2.22 17.00 -21.52
N ASN A 42 -1.77 17.22 -22.75
CA ASN A 42 -0.56 18.00 -23.05
C ASN A 42 0.69 17.52 -22.28
N GLY A 43 0.83 16.21 -22.08
CA GLY A 43 1.96 15.62 -21.35
C GLY A 43 1.86 15.67 -19.82
N LEU A 44 0.81 16.28 -19.26
CA LEU A 44 0.58 16.37 -17.82
C LEU A 44 -0.58 15.45 -17.38
N PRO A 45 -0.50 14.84 -16.18
CA PRO A 45 -1.63 14.10 -15.61
C PRO A 45 -2.89 14.96 -15.46
N ALA A 46 -3.99 14.51 -16.05
CA ALA A 46 -5.30 15.14 -15.92
C ALA A 46 -6.00 14.60 -14.65
N HIS A 47 -5.77 15.25 -13.51
CA HIS A 47 -6.24 14.77 -12.20
C HIS A 47 -7.75 14.94 -11.94
N MET A 48 -8.45 15.79 -12.70
CA MET A 48 -9.89 16.00 -12.59
C MET A 48 -10.49 16.19 -13.98
N VAL A 49 -11.39 15.29 -14.37
CA VAL A 49 -12.41 15.56 -15.38
C VAL A 49 -13.71 15.72 -14.59
N LEU A 50 -14.25 16.94 -14.55
CA LEU A 50 -15.54 17.26 -13.91
C LEU A 50 -16.71 16.85 -14.81
#